data_AF-A0A7L4PPQ7-F1
#
_entry.id   AF-A0A7L4PPQ7-F1
#
_cell.length_a   1.000
_cell.length_b   1.000
_cell.length_c   1.000
_cell.angle_alpha   90.00
_cell.angle_beta   90.00
_cell.angle_gamma   90.00
#
_symmetry.space_group_name_H-M   'P 1'
#
loop_
_entity.id
_entity.type
_entity.pdbx_description
1 polymer ?
#
loop_
_entity_poly.entity_id
_entity_poly.type
_entity_poly.pdbx_seq_one_letter_code
_entity_poly.pdbx_strand_id
1 'polypeptide(L)' 'RPSRPMTGPIRLDPEHAVAWNNRGLALASQGRYDEAIQAYDEALRLDPELAQAMAAKSLVIGEKM' A
#
# COMPACT_ATOMS: atom_id res chain seq x y z
N ARG A 1 22.69 -20.45 -17.04
CA ARG A 1 21.46 -19.84 -16.51
C ARG A 1 21.72 -18.34 -16.42
N PRO A 2 20.93 -17.46 -17.04
CA PRO A 2 21.17 -16.03 -16.88
C PRO A 2 20.84 -15.68 -15.43
N SER A 3 21.81 -15.10 -14.73
CA SER A 3 21.60 -14.39 -13.47
C SER A 3 20.70 -13.21 -13.81
N ARG A 4 19.38 -13.43 -13.66
CA ARG A 4 18.37 -12.39 -13.79
C ARG A 4 18.83 -11.23 -12.90
N PRO A 5 19.02 -10.00 -13.44
CA PRO A 5 19.39 -8.90 -12.58
C PRO A 5 18.31 -8.80 -11.50
N MET A 6 18.73 -8.83 -10.24
CA MET A 6 17.93 -8.35 -9.13
C MET A 6 17.77 -6.84 -9.32
N THR A 7 17.06 -6.43 -10.37
CA THR A 7 16.23 -5.24 -10.30
C THR A 7 15.06 -5.63 -9.38
N GLY A 8 15.39 -5.91 -8.12
CA GLY A 8 14.39 -5.96 -7.08
C GLY A 8 13.82 -4.55 -7.00
N PRO A 9 12.49 -4.39 -6.97
CA PRO A 9 11.92 -3.08 -6.65
C PRO A 9 12.62 -2.60 -5.38
N ILE A 10 12.97 -1.31 -5.38
CA ILE A 10 13.68 -0.62 -4.31
C ILE A 10 13.00 -0.99 -2.99
N ARG A 11 13.56 -1.98 -2.28
CA ARG A 11 13.02 -2.51 -1.03
C ARG A 11 13.48 -1.57 0.07
N LEU A 12 12.93 -0.37 0.05
CA LEU A 12 12.85 0.48 1.23
C LEU A 12 12.05 -0.31 2.26
N ASP A 13 12.54 -0.36 3.49
CA ASP A 13 12.13 -1.34 4.51
C ASP A 13 10.64 -1.70 4.44
N PRO A 14 10.29 -3.00 4.31
CA PRO A 14 8.89 -3.43 4.22
C PRO A 14 8.07 -2.98 5.44
N GLU A 15 8.71 -2.71 6.59
CA GLU A 15 8.08 -2.10 7.74
C GLU A 15 7.48 -0.71 7.45
N HIS A 16 8.11 0.10 6.59
CA HIS A 16 7.57 1.39 6.18
C HIS A 16 6.31 1.22 5.31
N ALA A 17 6.31 0.27 4.38
CA ALA A 17 5.12 -0.02 3.56
C ALA A 17 3.94 -0.48 4.43
N VAL A 18 4.20 -1.34 5.41
CA VAL A 18 3.21 -1.79 6.40
C VAL A 18 2.69 -0.61 7.26
N ALA A 19 3.55 0.32 7.66
CA ALA A 19 3.15 1.51 8.42
C ALA A 19 2.18 2.40 7.62
N TRP A 20 2.44 2.61 6.32
CA TRP A 20 1.54 3.34 5.43
C TRP A 20 0.21 2.60 5.21
N ASN A 21 0.23 1.27 5.09
CA ASN A 21 -0.99 0.47 5.05
C ASN A 21 -1.84 0.63 6.32
N ASN A 22 -1.22 0.55 7.50
CA ASN A 22 -1.92 0.73 8.77
C ASN A 22 -2.49 2.15 8.92
N ARG A 23 -1.76 3.17 8.43
CA ARG A 23 -2.26 4.55 8.36
C ARG A 23 -3.49 4.65 7.46
N GLY A 24 -3.48 4.01 6.29
CA GLY A 24 -4.63 3.96 5.39
C GLY A 24 -5.86 3.34 6.05
N LEU A 25 -5.69 2.24 6.78
CA LEU A 25 -6.77 1.58 7.53
C LEU A 25 -7.35 2.49 8.61
N ALA A 26 -6.50 3.18 9.38
CA ALA A 26 -6.94 4.10 10.42
C ALA A 26 -7.68 5.33 9.85
N LEU A 27 -7.31 5.79 8.65
CA LEU A 27 -7.99 6.89 7.96
C LEU A 27 -9.33 6.44 7.37
N ALA A 28 -9.38 5.24 6.79
CA ALA A 28 -10.61 4.63 6.28
C ALA A 28 -11.64 4.44 7.38
N SER A 29 -11.23 3.95 8.55
CA SER A 29 -12.10 3.81 9.73
C SER A 29 -12.61 5.16 10.26
N GLN A 30 -11.97 6.27 9.91
CA GLN A 30 -12.42 7.63 10.24
C GLN A 30 -13.29 8.25 9.13
N GLY A 31 -13.63 7.51 8.07
CA GLY A 31 -14.35 8.00 6.90
C GLY A 31 -13.51 8.91 5.99
N ARG A 32 -12.20 9.03 6.24
CA ARG A 32 -11.26 9.87 5.47
C ARG A 32 -10.72 9.08 4.27
N TYR A 33 -11.62 8.70 3.37
CA TYR A 33 -11.32 7.77 2.28
C TYR A 33 -10.25 8.30 1.30
N ASP A 34 -10.26 9.59 0.96
CA ASP A 34 -9.26 10.16 0.03
C ASP A 34 -7.84 10.09 0.59
N GLU A 35 -7.67 10.35 1.89
CA GLU A 35 -6.36 10.24 2.55
C GLU A 35 -5.94 8.79 2.78
N ALA A 36 -6.91 7.89 3.00
CA ALA A 36 -6.64 6.46 3.08
C ALA A 36 -6.08 5.93 1.74
N ILE A 37 -6.67 6.33 0.61
CA ILE A 37 -6.20 5.99 -0.73
C ILE A 37 -4.76 6.47 -0.95
N GLN A 38 -4.44 7.71 -0.57
CA GLN A 38 -3.07 8.23 -0.67
C GLN A 38 -2.07 7.43 0.19
N ALA A 39 -2.46 7.05 1.40
CA ALA A 39 -1.61 6.22 2.26
C ALA A 39 -1.37 4.82 1.66
N TYR A 40 -2.38 4.20 1.06
CA TYR A 40 -2.19 2.92 0.36
C TYR A 40 -1.34 3.06 -0.91
N ASP A 41 -1.46 4.17 -1.64
CA ASP A 41 -0.60 4.44 -2.80
C ASP A 41 0.88 4.56 -2.41
N GLU A 42 1.18 5.20 -1.27
CA GLU A 42 2.55 5.23 -0.76
C GLU A 42 3.04 3.87 -0.26
N ALA A 43 2.15 3.08 0.37
CA ALA A 43 2.47 1.71 0.73
C ALA A 43 2.87 0.87 -0.49
N LEU A 44 2.11 0.98 -1.59
CA LEU A 44 2.37 0.27 -2.85
C LEU A 44 3.57 0.84 -3.62
N ARG A 45 3.90 2.12 -3.45
CA ARG A 45 5.11 2.72 -4.05
C ARG A 45 6.38 2.20 -3.37
N LEU A 46 6.31 1.92 -2.06
CA LEU A 46 7.41 1.36 -1.27
C LEU A 46 7.53 -0.15 -1.44
N ASP A 47 6.41 -0.86 -1.37
CA ASP A 47 6.33 -2.29 -1.63
C ASP A 47 5.16 -2.60 -2.57
N PRO A 48 5.42 -2.68 -3.89
CA PRO A 48 4.38 -3.01 -4.87
C PRO A 48 3.86 -4.44 -4.73
N GLU A 49 4.55 -5.33 -3.99
CA GLU A 49 4.08 -6.68 -3.68
C GLU A 49 3.22 -6.74 -2.41
N LEU A 50 2.96 -5.60 -1.75
CA LEU A 50 2.09 -5.54 -0.57
C LEU A 50 0.61 -5.73 -0.94
N ALA A 51 0.23 -7.00 -1.16
CA ALA A 51 -1.14 -7.40 -1.50
C ALA A 51 -2.20 -6.87 -0.52
N GLN A 52 -1.82 -6.68 0.74
CA GLN A 52 -2.69 -6.10 1.78
C GLN A 52 -3.10 -4.66 1.46
N ALA A 53 -2.17 -3.82 0.96
CA ALA A 53 -2.49 -2.45 0.60
C ALA A 53 -3.38 -2.37 -0.64
N MET A 54 -3.21 -3.26 -1.63
CA MET A 54 -4.12 -3.33 -2.79
C MET A 54 -5.54 -3.73 -2.38
N ALA A 55 -5.67 -4.76 -1.53
CA ALA A 55 -6.97 -5.21 -1.04
C ALA A 55 -7.66 -4.12 -0.20
N ALA A 56 -6.92 -3.47 0.70
CA ALA A 56 -7.43 -2.41 1.57
C ALA A 56 -7.84 -1.15 0.78
N LYS A 57 -7.07 -0.75 -0.24
CA LYS A 57 -7.45 0.32 -1.17
C LYS A 57 -8.74 -0.01 -1.92
N SER A 58 -8.88 -1.24 -2.40
CA SER A 58 -10.05 -1.68 -3.17
C SER A 58 -11.32 -1.64 -2.31
N LEU A 59 -11.22 -2.05 -1.04
CA LEU A 59 -12.32 -1.94 -0.08
C LEU A 59 -12.75 -0.49 0.12
N VAL A 60 -11.80 0.41 0.35
CA VAL A 60 -12.07 1.84 0.57
C VAL A 60 -12.71 2.51 -0.65
N ILE A 61 -12.25 2.18 -1.86
CA ILE A 61 -12.87 2.69 -3.08
C ILE A 61 -14.31 2.17 -3.21
N GLY A 62 -14.56 0.91 -2.80
CA GLY A 62 -15.89 0.33 -2.75
C GLY A 62 -16.84 1.01 -1.76
N GLU A 63 -16.35 1.38 -0.57
CA GLU A 63 -17.13 2.08 0.46
C GLU A 63 -17.37 3.57 0.16
N LYS A 64 -16.58 4.17 -0.74
CA LYS A 64 -16.78 5.55 -1.20
C LYS A 64 -18.00 5.70 -2.13
N MET A 65 -18.50 4.60 -2.71
CA MET A 65 -19.63 4.57 -3.65
C MET A 65 -20.97 4.48 -2.94
#